data_AF-A0A959F246-F1
#
_entry.id   AF-A0A959F246-F1
#
_cell.length_a   1.000
_cell.length_b   1.000
_cell.length_c   1.000
_cell.angle_alpha   90.00
_cell.angle_beta   90.00
_cell.angle_gamma   90.00
#
_symmetry.space_group_name_H-M   'P 1'
#
loop_
_entity.id
_entity.type
_entity.pdbx_description
1 polymer ?
#
loop_
_entity_poly.entity_id
_entity_poly.type
_entity_poly.pdbx_seq_one_letter_code
_entity_poly.pdbx_strand_id
1 'polypeptide(L)' 'AKEHGISETGYRLSVNVNEDAGQSVFHIHMHLLGGKELGPMVTQ' A
#
# COMPACT_ATOMS: atom_id res chain seq x y z
N ALA A 1 5.10 3.83 9.54
CA ALA A 1 4.05 3.09 10.27
C ALA A 1 4.00 3.47 11.75
N LYS A 2 5.07 3.27 12.53
CA LYS A 2 5.12 3.62 13.97
C LYS A 2 4.75 5.08 14.26
N GLU A 3 5.33 6.02 13.51
CA GLU A 3 5.04 7.46 13.64
C GLU A 3 3.57 7.81 13.38
N HIS A 4 2.90 7.05 12.52
CA HIS A 4 1.49 7.26 12.19
C HIS A 4 0.53 6.44 13.08
N GLY A 5 1.03 5.75 14.11
CA GLY A 5 0.21 4.96 15.04
C GLY A 5 -0.45 3.71 14.43
N ILE A 6 0.02 3.25 13.27
CA ILE A 6 -0.56 2.10 12.54
C ILE A 6 0.30 0.83 12.60
N SER A 7 1.37 0.80 13.41
CA SER A 7 2.27 -0.37 13.48
C SER A 7 1.58 -1.61 14.06
N GLU A 8 0.78 -1.43 15.11
CA GLU A 8 0.16 -2.55 15.84
C GLU A 8 -1.16 -3.00 15.20
N THR A 9 -1.94 -2.07 14.66
CA THR A 9 -3.24 -2.37 14.01
C THR A 9 -3.07 -2.91 12.60
N GLY A 10 -1.88 -2.74 12.00
CA GLY A 10 -1.52 -3.23 10.69
C GLY A 10 -1.55 -2.17 9.60
N TYR A 11 -0.78 -2.44 8.54
CA TYR A 11 -0.65 -1.60 7.36
C TYR A 11 -0.29 -2.43 6.14
N ARG A 12 -0.51 -1.89 4.94
CA ARG A 12 -0.12 -2.49 3.66
C ARG A 12 0.95 -1.63 3.00
N LEU A 13 1.99 -2.30 2.51
CA LEU A 13 2.96 -1.72 1.59
C LEU A 13 2.60 -2.19 0.18
N SER A 14 2.57 -1.27 -0.77
CA SER A 14 2.26 -1.58 -2.17
C SER A 14 3.21 -0.82 -3.09
N VAL A 15 3.67 -1.51 -4.13
CA VAL A 15 4.56 -0.99 -5.17
C VAL A 15 3.93 -1.38 -6.50
N ASN A 16 3.66 -0.38 -7.34
CA ASN A 16 3.09 -0.58 -8.65
C ASN A 16 4.20 -0.48 -9.70
N VAL A 17 4.32 -1.50 -10.56
CA VAL A 17 5.32 -1.56 -11.62
C VAL A 17 4.62 -1.78 -12.95
N ASN A 18 4.81 -0.85 -13.89
CA ASN A 18 4.19 -0.81 -15.21
C ASN A 18 2.66 -0.63 -15.21
N GLU A 19 2.07 -0.71 -16.40
CA GLU A 19 0.69 -0.31 -16.73
C GLU A 19 -0.37 -1.13 -16.00
N ASP A 20 -0.28 -2.47 -16.02
CA ASP A 20 -1.28 -3.35 -15.40
C ASP A 20 -1.34 -3.19 -13.87
N ALA A 21 -0.27 -2.71 -13.25
CA ALA A 21 -0.23 -2.39 -11.83
C ALA A 21 -0.74 -0.97 -11.52
N GLY A 22 -1.04 -0.15 -12.53
CA GLY A 22 -1.49 1.24 -12.38
C GLY A 22 -0.38 2.21 -11.98
N GLN A 23 0.87 2.01 -12.43
CA GLN A 23 1.96 2.95 -12.16
C GLN A 23 1.77 4.26 -12.93
N SER A 24 1.64 5.38 -12.21
CA SER A 24 1.50 6.72 -12.82
C SER A 24 2.77 7.57 -12.73
N VAL A 25 3.58 7.39 -11.68
CA VAL A 25 4.88 8.05 -11.50
C VAL A 25 6.00 7.05 -11.77
N PHE A 26 6.77 7.29 -12.82
CA PHE A 26 7.86 6.41 -13.30
C PHE A 26 9.17 6.59 -12.52
N HIS A 27 9.05 6.55 -11.20
CA HIS A 27 10.14 6.40 -10.24
C HIS A 27 9.67 5.37 -9.22
N ILE A 28 10.52 4.41 -8.84
CA ILE A 28 10.15 3.42 -7.82
C ILE A 28 9.71 4.11 -6.53
N HIS A 29 8.49 3.81 -6.09
CA HIS A 29 7.94 4.34 -4.85
C HIS A 29 7.03 3.30 -4.20
N MET A 30 6.83 3.47 -2.90
CA MET A 30 6.04 2.57 -2.07
C MET A 30 4.95 3.34 -1.37
N HIS A 31 3.72 2.85 -1.50
CA HIS A 31 2.58 3.37 -0.75
C HIS A 31 2.52 2.69 0.61
N LEU A 32 2.41 3.49 1.67
CA LEU A 32 2.05 3.03 3.02
C LEU A 32 0.58 3.33 3.26
N LEU A 33 -0.25 2.29 3.31
CA LEU A 33 -1.69 2.37 3.52
C LEU A 33 -2.04 1.81 4.91
N GLY A 34 -2.85 2.52 5.69
CA GLY A 34 -3.30 2.07 7.01
C GLY A 34 -4.23 3.08 7.68
N GLY A 35 -4.57 2.85 8.95
CA GLY A 35 -5.45 3.72 9.74
C GLY A 35 -6.94 3.32 9.70
N LYS A 36 -7.27 2.26 8.96
CA LYS A 36 -8.57 1.58 8.94
C LYS A 36 -8.41 0.17 8.39
N GLU A 37 -9.43 -0.67 8.51
CA GLU A 37 -9.47 -1.96 7.83
C GLU A 37 -9.40 -1.76 6.30
N LEU A 38 -8.43 -2.41 5.65
CA LEU A 38 -8.15 -2.23 4.22
C LEU A 38 -8.85 -3.25 3.31
N GLY A 39 -9.53 -4.25 3.87
CA GLY A 39 -10.10 -5.37 3.12
C GLY A 39 -9.06 -6.27 2.44
N PRO A 40 -9.49 -7.34 1.73
CA PRO A 40 -8.59 -8.19 0.95
C PRO A 40 -7.91 -7.41 -0.19
N MET A 41 -6.69 -7.80 -0.58
CA MET A 41 -5.92 -7.10 -1.63
C MET A 41 -6.44 -7.45 -3.03
N VAL A 42 -6.74 -8.73 -3.26
CA VAL A 42 -7.37 -9.28 -4.46
C VAL A 42 -7.96 -10.62 -4.05
N THR A 43 -9.20 -10.88 -4.44
CA THR A 43 -9.78 -12.22 -4.44
C THR A 43 -9.72 -12.70 -5.88
N GLN A 44 -8.96 -13.76 -6.14
CA GLN A 44 -9.02 -14.46 -7.42
C GLN A 44 -10.28 -15.33 -7.48
#